data_AF-A0AAN7UW64-F1
#
_entry.id   AF-A0AAN7UW64-F1
#
_cell.length_a   1.000
_cell.length_b   1.000
_cell.length_c   1.000
_cell.angle_alpha   90.00
_cell.angle_beta   90.00
_cell.angle_gamma   90.00
#
_symmetry.space_group_name_H-M   'P 1'
#
loop_
_entity.id
_entity.type
_entity.pdbx_description
1 polymer ?
#
loop_
_entity_poly.entity_id
_entity_poly.type
_entity_poly.pdbx_seq_one_letter_code
_entity_poly.pdbx_strand_id
1 'polypeptide(L)'
;MPLETLSERDGGSPLDVLEWPIPMEDITGRVRPADSQVHFSGNKTYWLSGLSRSPGLLLCEWMVDRGAKFIVISSRSPKIKDRWIAQIHSYGADV
;
A
#
# COMPACT_ATOMS: atom_id res chain seq x y z
N MET A 1 -9.07 26.57 -0.65
CA MET A 1 -8.75 27.95 -1.06
C MET A 1 -8.92 28.05 -2.57
N PRO A 2 -9.71 28.99 -3.13
CA PRO A 2 -9.61 29.31 -4.55
C PRO A 2 -8.23 29.94 -4.82
N LEU A 3 -7.64 29.73 -5.99
CA LEU A 3 -6.29 30.23 -6.35
C LEU A 3 -6.15 31.77 -6.45
N GLU A 4 -7.12 32.53 -5.96
CA GLU A 4 -7.26 33.97 -6.27
C GLU A 4 -6.57 34.92 -5.28
N THR A 5 -5.81 34.42 -4.30
CA THR A 5 -5.15 35.26 -3.27
C THR A 5 -3.63 35.30 -3.35
N LEU A 6 -3.05 35.10 -4.53
CA LEU A 6 -1.66 35.52 -4.78
C LEU A 6 -1.70 36.98 -5.21
N SER A 7 -1.60 37.89 -4.24
CA SER A 7 -1.24 39.28 -4.54
C SER A 7 0.22 39.28 -4.95
N GLU A 8 0.47 39.22 -6.26
CA GLU A 8 1.78 39.50 -6.84
C GLU A 8 2.14 40.94 -6.49
N ARG A 9 2.97 41.10 -5.46
CA ARG A 9 3.67 42.36 -5.23
C ARG A 9 4.69 42.49 -6.34
N ASP A 10 4.42 43.41 -7.28
CA ASP A 10 5.33 43.78 -8.34
C ASP A 10 6.67 44.24 -7.71
N GLY A 11 7.72 43.41 -7.85
CA GLY A 11 9.05 43.63 -7.26
C GLY A 11 9.60 42.55 -6.32
N GLY A 12 9.30 41.26 -6.54
CA GLY A 12 9.77 40.16 -5.70
C GLY A 12 11.30 39.96 -5.72
N SER A 13 11.92 39.92 -4.54
CA SER A 13 13.35 39.63 -4.38
C SER A 13 13.58 38.11 -4.42
N PRO A 14 14.81 37.61 -4.66
CA PRO A 14 15.09 36.15 -4.68
C PRO A 14 14.76 35.41 -3.37
N LEU A 15 14.34 36.12 -2.32
CA LEU A 15 14.09 35.61 -0.97
C LEU A 15 12.71 36.03 -0.44
N ASP A 16 11.70 36.05 -1.30
CA ASP A 16 10.33 36.27 -0.83
C ASP A 16 9.89 35.12 0.08
N VAL A 17 9.70 35.43 1.36
CA VAL A 17 9.25 34.50 2.39
C VAL A 17 7.73 34.40 2.32
N LEU A 18 7.23 33.23 1.93
CA LEU A 18 5.80 32.93 1.98
C LEU A 18 5.41 32.56 3.42
N GLU A 19 4.50 33.34 4.00
CA GLU A 19 3.81 32.94 5.22
C GLU A 19 2.83 31.82 4.87
N TRP A 20 3.04 30.63 5.46
CA TRP A 20 2.16 29.47 5.28
C TRP A 20 1.24 29.34 6.50
N PRO A 21 0.06 29.99 6.51
CA PRO A 21 -0.84 29.91 7.65
C PRO A 21 -1.35 28.49 7.80
N ILE A 22 -1.17 27.91 8.99
CA ILE A 22 -1.80 26.64 9.35
C ILE A 22 -3.31 26.93 9.47
N PRO A 23 -4.19 26.24 8.72
CA PRO A 23 -5.62 26.46 8.85
C PRO A 23 -6.06 26.24 10.30
N MET A 24 -6.71 27.24 10.90
CA MET A 24 -7.25 27.14 12.27
C MET A 24 -8.50 26.25 12.35
N GLU A 25 -9.08 25.88 11.22
CA GLU A 25 -10.21 24.96 11.14
C GLU A 25 -9.75 23.53 10.92
N ASP A 26 -10.27 22.61 11.74
CA ASP A 26 -10.06 21.18 11.56
C ASP A 26 -10.58 20.74 10.18
N ILE A 27 -9.66 20.33 9.30
CA ILE A 27 -10.01 19.74 8.02
C ILE A 27 -10.65 18.39 8.29
N THR A 28 -11.95 18.28 8.05
CA THR A 28 -12.68 17.01 8.18
C THR A 28 -12.28 16.07 7.04
N GLY A 29 -11.30 15.21 7.29
CA GLY A 29 -10.85 14.16 6.39
C GLY A 29 -11.33 12.78 6.85
N ARG A 30 -11.81 11.94 5.92
CA ARG A 30 -12.06 10.53 6.24
C ARG A 30 -10.72 9.80 6.29
N VAL A 31 -10.19 9.61 7.49
CA VAL A 31 -9.00 8.77 7.70
C VAL A 31 -9.41 7.32 7.58
N ARG A 32 -8.74 6.58 6.69
CA ARG A 32 -8.85 5.13 6.59
C ARG A 32 -7.47 4.52 6.81
N PRO A 33 -7.38 3.38 7.53
CA PRO A 33 -6.14 2.61 7.57
C PRO A 33 -5.63 2.34 6.17
N ALA A 34 -4.33 2.53 5.94
CA ALA A 34 -3.73 2.41 4.61
C ALA A 34 -3.96 1.00 4.01
N ASP A 35 -3.93 -0.02 4.86
CA ASP A 35 -4.16 -1.42 4.51
C ASP A 35 -5.61 -1.72 4.08
N SER A 36 -6.57 -0.87 4.46
CA SER A 36 -7.99 -0.97 4.04
C SER A 36 -8.23 -0.47 2.61
N GLN A 37 -7.23 0.14 1.99
CA GLN A 37 -7.31 0.66 0.63
C GLN A 37 -6.66 -0.31 -0.38
N VAL A 38 -5.82 -1.23 0.09
CA VAL A 38 -5.10 -2.16 -0.77
C VAL A 38 -6.03 -3.29 -1.21
N HIS A 39 -6.21 -3.39 -2.53
CA HIS A 39 -6.94 -4.47 -3.19
C HIS A 39 -6.05 -5.05 -4.29
N PHE A 40 -5.94 -6.36 -4.33
CA PHE A 40 -5.20 -7.08 -5.35
C PHE A 40 -6.14 -7.54 -6.46
N SER A 41 -5.62 -7.52 -7.68
CA SER A 41 -6.34 -8.01 -8.83
C SER A 41 -6.24 -9.52 -8.89
N GLY A 42 -7.38 -10.20 -8.92
CA GLY A 42 -7.44 -11.67 -9.03
C GLY A 42 -6.98 -12.24 -10.37
N ASN A 43 -6.57 -11.40 -11.32
CA ASN A 43 -6.06 -11.80 -12.64
C ASN A 43 -4.57 -11.46 -12.84
N LYS A 44 -3.86 -11.07 -11.78
CA LYS A 44 -2.42 -10.78 -11.80
C LYS A 44 -1.66 -11.80 -10.97
N THR A 45 -0.41 -12.01 -11.35
CA THR A 45 0.54 -12.83 -10.60
C THR A 45 1.44 -11.93 -9.76
N TYR A 46 1.59 -12.26 -8.49
CA TYR A 46 2.38 -11.52 -7.51
C TYR A 46 3.60 -12.33 -7.11
N TRP A 47 4.80 -11.82 -7.41
CA TRP A 47 6.04 -12.51 -7.09
C TRP A 47 6.69 -11.96 -5.82
N LEU A 48 6.91 -12.83 -4.85
CA LEU A 48 7.60 -12.55 -3.61
C LEU A 48 8.96 -13.28 -3.58
N SER A 49 10.04 -12.50 -3.65
CA SER A 49 11.41 -13.02 -3.57
C SER A 49 11.96 -12.91 -2.15
N GLY A 50 12.47 -14.02 -1.60
CA GLY A 50 13.08 -14.07 -0.27
C GLY A 50 12.11 -14.18 0.90
N LEU A 51 10.80 -14.32 0.65
CA LEU A 51 9.73 -14.26 1.65
C LEU A 51 9.09 -15.63 1.95
N SER A 52 9.87 -16.71 1.89
CA SER A 52 9.41 -18.09 2.09
C SER A 52 9.36 -18.57 3.54
N ARG A 53 9.27 -17.64 4.51
CA ARG A 53 9.23 -17.92 5.96
C ARG A 53 8.01 -17.23 6.58
N SER A 54 7.72 -17.51 7.84
CA SER A 54 6.49 -17.06 8.52
C SER A 54 6.08 -15.60 8.26
N PRO A 55 6.97 -14.58 8.33
CA PRO A 55 6.57 -13.20 8.03
C PRO A 55 6.07 -12.99 6.60
N GLY A 56 6.70 -13.64 5.62
CA GLY A 56 6.29 -13.57 4.22
C GLY A 56 5.05 -14.40 3.91
N LEU A 57 4.86 -15.52 4.62
CA LEU A 57 3.64 -16.33 4.50
C LEU A 57 2.42 -15.57 5.07
N LEU A 58 2.57 -14.85 6.18
CA LEU A 58 1.54 -13.97 6.73
C LEU A 58 1.18 -12.84 5.76
N LEU A 59 2.17 -12.28 5.06
CA LEU A 59 1.91 -11.32 3.99
C LEU A 59 1.11 -11.96 2.84
N CYS A 60 1.46 -13.17 2.42
CA CYS A 60 0.73 -13.88 1.37
C CYS A 60 -0.74 -14.12 1.77
N GLU A 61 -0.99 -14.57 3.00
CA GLU A 61 -2.35 -14.74 3.53
C GLU A 61 -3.14 -13.42 3.48
N TRP A 62 -2.54 -12.32 3.91
CA TRP A 62 -3.15 -10.98 3.85
C TRP A 62 -3.40 -10.50 2.40
N MET A 63 -2.54 -10.87 1.45
CA MET A 63 -2.72 -10.57 0.03
C MET A 63 -3.90 -11.36 -0.56
N VAL A 64 -4.03 -12.65 -0.21
CA VAL A 64 -5.15 -13.51 -0.65
C VAL A 64 -6.47 -12.98 -0.12
N ASP A 65 -6.53 -12.60 1.16
CA ASP A 65 -7.70 -11.94 1.78
C ASP A 65 -8.13 -10.67 1.03
N ARG A 66 -7.18 -10.01 0.35
CA ARG A 66 -7.41 -8.79 -0.45
C ARG A 66 -7.53 -9.03 -1.96
N GLY A 67 -7.68 -10.28 -2.39
CA GLY A 67 -8.03 -10.63 -3.77
C GLY A 67 -6.87 -11.15 -4.63
N ALA A 68 -5.68 -11.35 -4.06
CA ALA A 68 -4.59 -11.98 -4.81
C ALA A 68 -4.91 -13.46 -5.02
N LYS A 69 -4.91 -13.92 -6.28
CA LYS A 69 -5.20 -15.32 -6.63
C LYS A 69 -4.00 -16.11 -7.12
N PHE A 70 -2.97 -15.43 -7.61
CA PHE A 70 -1.77 -16.08 -8.14
C PHE A 70 -0.56 -15.46 -7.45
N ILE A 71 0.08 -16.22 -6.59
CA ILE A 71 1.27 -15.84 -5.86
C ILE A 71 2.42 -16.73 -6.34
N VAL A 72 3.63 -16.20 -6.40
CA VAL A 72 4.84 -16.99 -6.64
C VAL A 72 5.82 -16.65 -5.54
N ILE A 73 6.34 -17.65 -4.84
CA ILE A 73 7.35 -17.44 -3.80
C ILE A 73 8.67 -18.08 -4.25
N SER A 74 9.72 -17.27 -4.40
CA SER A 74 11.07 -17.77 -4.67
C SER A 74 12.00 -17.52 -3.49
N SER A 75 12.85 -18.50 -3.18
CA SER A 75 13.81 -18.41 -2.07
C SER A 75 14.94 -19.42 -2.25
N ARG A 76 16.12 -19.08 -1.73
CA ARG A 76 17.28 -19.98 -1.69
C ARG A 76 17.07 -21.16 -0.73
N SER A 77 16.20 -21.00 0.27
CA SER A 77 15.86 -22.04 1.24
C SER A 77 14.38 -21.91 1.60
N PRO A 78 13.48 -22.43 0.74
CA PRO A 78 12.05 -22.42 1.01
C PRO A 78 11.76 -23.31 2.22
N LYS A 79 11.02 -22.78 3.19
CA LYS A 79 10.59 -23.49 4.39
C LYS A 79 9.08 -23.32 4.56
N ILE A 80 8.34 -23.80 3.58
CA ILE A 80 6.89 -23.74 3.52
C ILE A 80 6.35 -25.12 3.85
N LYS A 81 5.33 -25.18 4.72
CA LYS A 81 4.71 -26.45 5.13
C LYS A 81 3.56 -26.75 4.17
N ASP A 82 3.40 -28.00 3.75
CA ASP A 82 2.31 -28.41 2.83
C ASP A 82 0.91 -28.04 3.34
N ARG A 83 0.71 -28.11 4.67
CA ARG A 83 -0.55 -27.66 5.31
C ARG A 83 -0.91 -26.21 4.98
N TRP A 84 0.10 -25.36 4.81
CA TRP A 84 -0.09 -23.94 4.51
C TRP A 84 -0.45 -23.76 3.03
N ILE A 85 0.19 -24.51 2.13
CA ILE A 85 -0.15 -24.51 0.69
C ILE A 85 -1.61 -24.95 0.52
N ALA A 86 -2.02 -26.05 1.16
CA ALA A 86 -3.40 -26.52 1.13
C ALA A 86 -4.40 -25.49 1.68
N GLN A 87 -4.01 -24.70 2.70
CA GLN A 87 -4.82 -23.62 3.24
C GLN A 87 -4.98 -22.46 2.24
N ILE A 88 -3.91 -22.05 1.56
CA ILE A 88 -3.99 -21.01 0.51
C ILE A 88 -4.87 -21.47 -0.66
N HIS A 89 -4.76 -22.74 -1.05
CA HIS A 89 -5.60 -23.33 -2.09
C HIS A 89 -7.08 -23.37 -1.68
N SER A 90 -7.38 -23.64 -0.40
CA SER A 90 -8.76 -23.61 0.09
C SER A 90 -9.35 -22.20 0.12
N TYR A 91 -8.51 -21.16 0.11
CA TYR A 91 -8.92 -19.75 -0.07
C TYR A 91 -9.08 -19.35 -1.55
N GLY A 92 -8.86 -20.27 -2.49
CA GLY A 92 -9.02 -20.03 -3.92
C GLY A 92 -7.84 -19.30 -4.56
N ALA A 93 -6.66 -19.40 -3.96
CA ALA A 93 -5.40 -18.88 -4.49
C ALA A 93 -4.40 -20.00 -4.79
N ASP A 94 -3.52 -19.75 -5.75
CA ASP A 94 -2.44 -20.63 -6.21
C ASP A 94 -1.08 -19.98 -5.86
N VAL A 95 -0.12 -20.77 -5.36
CA VAL A 95 1.13 -20.26 -4.73
C VAL A 95 2.38 -21.08 -5.02
#